data_AF-A0A7W1R5A7-F1
#
_entry.id   AF-A0A7W1R5A7-F1
#
_cell.length_a   1.000
_cell.length_b   1.000
_cell.length_c   1.000
_cell.angle_alpha   90.00
_cell.angle_beta   90.00
_cell.angle_gamma   90.00
#
_symmetry.space_group_name_H-M   'P 1'
#
loop_
_entity.id
_entity.type
_entity.pdbx_description
1 polymer ?
#
loop_
_entity_poly.entity_id
_entity_poly.type
_entity_poly.pdbx_seq_one_letter_code
_entity_poly.pdbx_strand_id
1 'polypeptide(L)'
;MRLAVRVIVTFLVAVTMCLTGLPTASAATYAPEPISSWSPNDTVYAMAVSQGVVYVGGSFTSVRSPSGKNVAREHLAAFDAASGDLIRTWAPTTNDVVHSLAVDGAGVFAGATSRRPTGRARSISPPSTASPGGWYGRRA
;
A
#
# COMPACT_ATOMS: atom_id res chain seq x y z
N MET A 1 -13.02 22.66 45.95
CA MET A 1 -11.90 23.12 45.07
C MET A 1 -11.41 22.07 44.06
N ARG A 2 -11.24 20.79 44.41
CA ARG A 2 -10.70 19.74 43.49
C ARG A 2 -11.60 19.41 42.28
N LEU A 3 -12.92 19.64 42.38
CA LEU A 3 -13.87 19.41 41.29
C LEU A 3 -13.82 20.52 40.22
N ALA A 4 -13.68 21.79 40.63
CA ALA A 4 -13.65 22.93 39.72
C ALA A 4 -12.40 22.93 38.81
N VAL A 5 -11.24 22.54 39.36
CA VAL A 5 -9.99 22.43 38.59
C VAL A 5 -10.07 21.33 37.53
N ARG A 6 -10.75 20.21 37.81
CA ARG A 6 -10.93 19.09 36.86
C ARG A 6 -11.84 19.47 35.69
N VAL A 7 -12.89 20.24 35.94
CA VAL A 7 -13.80 20.73 34.89
C VAL A 7 -13.08 21.72 33.96
N ILE A 8 -12.27 22.63 34.51
CA ILE A 8 -11.50 23.64 33.74
C ILE A 8 -10.44 22.98 32.85
N VAL A 9 -9.70 21.99 33.37
CA VAL A 9 -8.67 21.27 32.59
C VAL A 9 -9.29 20.47 31.44
N THR A 10 -10.44 19.85 31.67
CA THR A 10 -11.13 19.07 30.62
C THR A 10 -11.68 20.00 29.52
N PHE A 11 -12.17 21.18 29.89
CA PHE A 11 -12.63 22.18 28.93
C PHE A 11 -11.48 22.76 28.10
N LEU A 12 -10.31 23.01 28.70
CA LEU A 12 -9.11 23.49 28.00
C LEU A 12 -8.56 22.47 27.00
N VAL A 13 -8.59 21.17 27.32
CA VAL A 13 -8.19 20.10 26.40
C VAL A 13 -9.16 19.96 25.22
N ALA A 14 -10.47 20.10 25.47
CA ALA A 14 -11.48 20.06 24.41
C ALA A 14 -11.38 21.27 23.47
N VAL A 15 -11.10 22.46 24.01
CA VAL A 15 -10.91 23.68 23.21
C VAL A 15 -9.64 23.62 22.37
N THR A 16 -8.55 23.06 22.91
CA THR A 16 -7.29 22.89 22.14
C THR A 16 -7.39 21.84 21.04
N MET A 17 -8.12 20.74 21.26
CA MET A 17 -8.39 19.73 20.21
C MET A 17 -9.26 20.27 19.06
N CYS A 18 -10.07 21.29 19.31
CA CYS A 18 -10.85 21.98 18.27
C CYS A 18 -10.02 23.04 17.51
N LEU A 19 -8.96 23.57 18.15
CA LEU A 19 -8.18 24.70 17.63
C LEU A 19 -7.00 24.30 16.72
N THR A 20 -6.61 23.02 16.69
CA THR A 20 -5.52 22.56 15.82
C THR A 20 -5.93 22.33 14.37
N GLY A 21 -7.20 22.57 14.02
CA GLY A 21 -7.74 22.33 12.68
C GLY A 21 -7.85 20.84 12.39
N LEU A 22 -9.03 20.39 11.94
CA LEU A 22 -9.09 19.10 11.26
C LEU A 22 -8.22 19.23 10.00
N PRO A 23 -7.37 18.24 9.67
CA PRO A 23 -6.71 18.26 8.37
C PRO A 23 -7.83 18.35 7.32
N THR A 24 -7.90 19.48 6.61
CA THR A 24 -8.80 19.60 5.48
C THR A 24 -8.31 18.59 4.47
N ALA A 25 -9.09 17.51 4.31
CA ALA A 25 -8.86 16.56 3.24
C ALA A 25 -8.94 17.35 1.93
N SER A 26 -7.80 17.59 1.30
CA SER A 26 -7.76 18.13 -0.05
C SER A 26 -8.32 17.03 -0.94
N ALA A 27 -9.52 17.27 -1.48
CA ALA A 27 -10.02 16.43 -2.56
C ALA A 27 -9.04 16.59 -3.73
N ALA A 28 -8.47 15.48 -4.19
CA ALA A 28 -7.69 15.49 -5.42
C ALA A 28 -8.59 16.02 -6.54
N THR A 29 -8.26 17.20 -7.07
CA THR A 29 -8.93 17.75 -8.25
C THR A 29 -8.74 16.73 -9.38
N TYR A 30 -9.84 16.28 -9.98
CA TYR A 30 -9.80 15.43 -11.16
C TYR A 30 -8.90 16.07 -12.22
N ALA A 31 -7.75 15.47 -12.47
CA ALA A 31 -6.85 15.90 -13.54
C ALA A 31 -7.38 15.29 -14.84
N PRO A 32 -7.77 16.11 -15.84
CA PRO A 32 -8.27 15.59 -17.12
C PRO A 32 -7.17 14.91 -17.95
N GLU A 33 -5.90 15.14 -17.59
CA GLU A 33 -4.76 14.46 -18.19
C GLU A 33 -4.27 13.32 -17.29
N PRO A 34 -3.96 12.13 -17.86
CA PRO A 34 -3.35 11.05 -17.12
C PRO A 34 -2.06 11.53 -16.45
N ILE A 35 -1.99 11.39 -15.12
CA ILE A 35 -0.74 11.63 -14.41
C ILE A 35 0.33 10.69 -14.96
N SER A 36 1.51 11.23 -15.29
CA SER A 36 2.63 10.42 -15.73
C SER A 36 3.13 9.60 -14.54
N SER A 37 2.71 8.35 -14.48
CA SER A 37 3.00 7.42 -13.39
C SER A 37 3.58 6.11 -13.94
N TRP A 38 4.00 5.23 -13.04
CA TRP A 38 4.38 3.88 -13.39
C TRP A 38 3.18 3.11 -13.95
N SER A 39 3.39 2.38 -15.06
CA SER A 39 2.33 1.65 -15.75
C SER A 39 2.77 0.21 -16.09
N PRO A 40 2.10 -0.82 -15.56
CA PRO A 40 2.30 -2.21 -15.98
C PRO A 40 2.01 -2.42 -17.47
N ASN A 41 2.75 -3.29 -18.13
CA ASN A 41 2.57 -3.58 -19.56
C ASN A 41 1.39 -4.52 -19.87
N ASP A 42 0.73 -5.03 -18.84
CA ASP A 42 -0.44 -5.90 -18.94
C ASP A 42 -1.29 -5.76 -17.65
N THR A 43 -2.33 -6.59 -17.53
CA THR A 43 -3.38 -6.51 -16.53
C THR A 43 -2.86 -6.71 -15.11
N VAL A 44 -3.31 -5.85 -14.20
CA VAL A 44 -3.21 -6.03 -12.74
C VAL A 44 -4.51 -6.65 -12.24
N TYR A 45 -4.42 -7.78 -11.54
CA TYR A 45 -5.57 -8.49 -10.99
C TYR A 45 -5.74 -8.28 -9.49
N ALA A 46 -4.64 -8.00 -8.78
CA ALA A 46 -4.64 -7.89 -7.33
C ALA A 46 -3.81 -6.70 -6.86
N MET A 47 -4.26 -6.07 -5.79
CA MET A 47 -3.50 -5.03 -5.08
C MET A 47 -3.66 -5.22 -3.57
N ALA A 48 -2.59 -4.93 -2.83
CA ALA A 48 -2.60 -4.91 -1.37
C ALA A 48 -1.73 -3.75 -0.88
N VAL A 49 -2.07 -3.14 0.24
CA VAL A 49 -1.31 -2.02 0.81
C VAL A 49 -0.95 -2.33 2.25
N SER A 50 0.32 -2.16 2.60
CA SER A 50 0.79 -2.29 3.99
C SER A 50 2.05 -1.48 4.19
N GLN A 51 2.18 -0.84 5.36
CA GLN A 51 3.42 -0.19 5.77
C GLN A 51 3.97 0.84 4.77
N GLY A 52 3.07 1.61 4.12
CA GLY A 52 3.44 2.61 3.12
C GLY A 52 3.86 2.03 1.77
N VAL A 53 3.62 0.75 1.52
CA VAL A 53 3.93 0.08 0.25
C VAL A 53 2.64 -0.42 -0.40
N VAL A 54 2.49 -0.12 -1.70
CA VAL A 54 1.45 -0.69 -2.56
C VAL A 54 2.05 -1.86 -3.34
N TYR A 55 1.53 -3.06 -3.10
CA TYR A 55 1.87 -4.27 -3.82
C TYR A 55 0.84 -4.51 -4.91
N VAL A 56 1.31 -4.84 -6.12
CA VAL A 56 0.45 -5.18 -7.24
C VAL A 56 0.84 -6.54 -7.82
N GLY A 57 -0.17 -7.30 -8.25
CA GLY A 57 -0.04 -8.63 -8.81
C GLY A 57 -0.88 -8.77 -10.08
N GLY A 58 -0.34 -9.40 -11.12
CA GLY A 58 -1.01 -9.46 -12.42
C GLY A 58 -0.38 -10.41 -13.43
N SER A 59 -0.72 -10.24 -14.71
CA SER A 59 -0.10 -10.93 -15.85
C SER A 59 1.06 -10.16 -16.47
N PHE A 60 1.33 -8.93 -16.00
CA PHE A 60 2.43 -8.10 -16.49
C PHE A 60 3.80 -8.75 -16.30
N THR A 61 4.72 -8.38 -17.18
CA THR A 61 6.14 -8.80 -17.19
C THR A 61 7.08 -7.60 -17.08
N SER A 62 6.56 -6.38 -17.21
CA SER A 62 7.31 -5.16 -17.00
C SER A 62 6.42 -4.02 -16.55
N VAL A 63 7.06 -3.02 -15.93
CA VAL A 63 6.45 -1.74 -15.58
C VAL A 63 7.22 -0.62 -16.27
N ARG A 64 6.51 0.29 -16.91
CA ARG A 64 7.04 1.46 -17.60
C ARG A 64 7.07 2.65 -16.65
N SER A 65 8.18 3.36 -16.57
CA SER A 65 8.33 4.57 -15.77
C SER A 65 7.60 5.77 -16.41
N PRO A 66 7.37 6.85 -15.63
CA PRO A 66 6.88 8.14 -16.17
C PRO A 66 7.74 8.70 -17.32
N SER A 67 9.06 8.42 -17.30
CA SER A 67 10.01 8.79 -18.34
C SER A 67 10.04 7.82 -19.53
N GLY A 68 9.17 6.81 -19.55
CA GLY A 68 9.02 5.86 -20.64
C GLY A 68 9.96 4.66 -20.61
N LYS A 69 10.76 4.48 -19.55
CA LYS A 69 11.70 3.35 -19.40
C LYS A 69 10.99 2.11 -18.86
N ASN A 70 11.15 0.98 -19.53
CA ASN A 70 10.65 -0.31 -19.03
C ASN A 70 11.61 -0.91 -17.99
N VAL A 71 11.03 -1.46 -16.93
CA VAL A 71 11.71 -2.19 -15.85
C VAL A 71 11.04 -3.56 -15.73
N ALA A 72 11.82 -4.64 -15.82
CA ALA A 72 11.30 -6.00 -15.72
C ALA A 72 10.69 -6.27 -14.34
N ARG A 73 9.48 -6.82 -14.33
CA ARG A 73 8.71 -7.19 -13.14
C ARG A 73 7.81 -8.37 -13.50
N GLU A 74 8.21 -9.56 -13.07
CA GLU A 74 7.47 -10.79 -13.37
C GLU A 74 6.29 -10.93 -12.41
N HIS A 75 5.13 -10.46 -12.87
CA HIS A 75 3.82 -10.56 -12.22
C HIS A 75 3.66 -9.87 -10.86
N LEU A 76 4.73 -9.30 -10.31
CA LEU A 76 4.74 -8.59 -9.03
C LEU A 76 5.55 -7.29 -9.12
N ALA A 77 4.99 -6.23 -8.57
CA ALA A 77 5.69 -4.97 -8.35
C ALA A 77 5.24 -4.34 -7.03
N ALA A 78 6.11 -3.52 -6.45
CA ALA A 78 5.83 -2.76 -5.24
C ALA A 78 6.18 -1.30 -5.47
N PHE A 79 5.34 -0.41 -4.95
CA PHE A 79 5.47 1.03 -5.08
C PHE A 79 5.43 1.69 -3.71
N ASP A 80 6.20 2.75 -3.53
CA ASP A 80 6.07 3.62 -2.38
C ASP A 80 4.72 4.35 -2.44
N ALA A 81 3.93 4.27 -1.37
CA ALA A 81 2.58 4.85 -1.35
C ALA A 81 2.59 6.38 -1.26
N ALA A 82 3.70 6.99 -0.83
CA ALA A 82 3.82 8.43 -0.71
C ALA A 82 4.32 9.07 -2.02
N SER A 83 5.34 8.49 -2.67
CA SER A 83 5.90 9.04 -3.91
C SER A 83 5.33 8.41 -5.18
N GLY A 84 4.73 7.23 -5.09
CA GLY A 84 4.32 6.44 -6.26
C GLY A 84 5.49 5.77 -6.99
N ASP A 85 6.71 5.86 -6.46
CA ASP A 85 7.88 5.30 -7.12
C ASP A 85 7.97 3.79 -6.99
N LEU A 86 8.46 3.14 -8.05
CA LEU A 86 8.78 1.72 -8.02
C LEU A 86 9.89 1.43 -7.00
N ILE A 87 9.61 0.53 -6.06
CA ILE A 87 10.59 0.00 -5.12
C ILE A 87 11.48 -0.99 -5.88
N ARG A 88 12.66 -0.52 -6.29
CA ARG A 88 13.52 -1.29 -7.21
C ARG A 88 14.15 -2.52 -6.58
N THR A 89 14.39 -2.47 -5.27
CA THR A 89 15.01 -3.53 -4.46
C THR A 89 14.09 -4.73 -4.24
N TRP A 90 12.78 -4.57 -4.45
CA TRP A 90 11.82 -5.66 -4.41
C TRP A 90 11.45 -6.10 -5.82
N ALA A 91 12.06 -7.20 -6.25
CA ALA A 91 11.87 -7.78 -7.58
C ALA A 91 11.75 -9.31 -7.49
N PRO A 92 10.79 -9.85 -6.71
CA PRO A 92 10.53 -11.27 -6.70
C PRO A 92 10.04 -11.73 -8.08
N THR A 93 10.35 -12.98 -8.43
CA THR A 93 9.82 -13.63 -9.63
C THR A 93 8.77 -14.66 -9.24
N THR A 94 7.64 -14.66 -9.94
CA THR A 94 6.70 -15.78 -9.93
C THR A 94 6.64 -16.38 -11.32
N ASN A 95 6.37 -17.68 -11.41
CA ASN A 95 6.22 -18.36 -12.71
C ASN A 95 4.77 -18.33 -13.21
N ASP A 96 3.85 -17.85 -12.37
CA ASP A 96 2.41 -17.86 -12.60
C ASP A 96 1.84 -16.45 -12.39
N VAL A 97 0.76 -16.17 -13.11
CA VAL A 97 -0.04 -14.95 -13.00
C VAL A 97 -0.62 -14.82 -11.59
N VAL A 98 -0.37 -13.68 -10.96
CA VAL A 98 -0.85 -13.40 -9.60
C VAL A 98 -2.26 -12.83 -9.67
N HIS A 99 -3.22 -13.57 -9.12
CA HIS A 99 -4.64 -13.19 -9.10
C HIS A 99 -5.12 -12.70 -7.74
N SER A 100 -4.33 -12.95 -6.69
CA SER A 100 -4.66 -12.55 -5.32
C SER A 100 -3.39 -12.19 -4.56
N LEU A 101 -3.49 -11.15 -3.73
CA LEU A 101 -2.44 -10.71 -2.84
C LEU A 101 -3.02 -10.54 -1.44
N ALA A 102 -2.34 -11.07 -0.44
CA ALA A 102 -2.52 -10.72 0.96
C ALA A 102 -1.18 -10.26 1.50
N VAL A 103 -1.21 -9.33 2.45
CA VAL A 103 0.00 -8.86 3.12
C VAL A 103 -0.27 -8.81 4.61
N ASP A 104 0.69 -9.24 5.40
CA ASP A 104 0.67 -9.07 6.85
C ASP A 104 1.93 -8.31 7.31
N GLY A 105 2.15 -8.22 8.62
CA GLY A 105 3.32 -7.53 9.17
C GLY A 105 4.67 -8.20 8.88
N ALA A 106 4.66 -9.42 8.33
CA ALA A 106 5.84 -10.27 8.15
C ALA A 106 6.07 -10.70 6.69
N GLY A 107 5.06 -10.62 5.81
CA GLY A 107 5.10 -11.25 4.49
C GLY A 107 4.04 -10.76 3.51
N VAL A 108 4.35 -10.96 2.23
CA VAL A 108 3.42 -10.85 1.10
C VAL A 108 3.09 -12.26 0.62
N PHE A 109 1.80 -12.60 0.56
CA PHE A 109 1.30 -13.87 0.05
C PHE A 109 0.68 -13.64 -1.32
N ALA A 110 1.29 -14.23 -2.35
CA ALA A 110 0.79 -14.18 -3.72
C ALA A 110 0.12 -15.50 -4.09
N GLY A 111 -1.15 -15.45 -4.49
CA GLY A 111 -1.91 -16.60 -4.93
C GLY A 111 -2.30 -16.52 -6.40
N ALA A 112 -2.11 -17.62 -7.13
CA ALA A 112 -2.64 -17.82 -8.47
C ALA A 112 -3.95 -18.62 -8.41
N THR A 113 -4.96 -18.25 -9.21
CA THR A 113 -6.15 -19.10 -9.41
C THR A 113 -5.75 -20.31 -10.23
N SER A 114 -5.41 -21.40 -9.56
CA SER A 114 -5.36 -22.70 -10.23
C SER A 114 -6.80 -23.11 -10.55
N ARG A 115 -7.09 -23.54 -11.78
CA ARG A 115 -8.32 -24.30 -12.11
C ARG A 115 -8.42 -25.64 -11.36
N ARG A 116 -7.50 -25.92 -10.44
CA ARG A 116 -7.45 -27.09 -9.57
C ARG A 116 -7.73 -26.64 -8.12
N PRO A 117 -8.43 -27.45 -7.31
CA PRO A 117 -8.88 -27.08 -5.95
C PRO A 117 -7.79 -26.65 -4.96
N THR A 118 -6.51 -26.85 -5.30
CA THR A 118 -5.36 -26.50 -4.46
C THR A 118 -4.72 -25.21 -5.00
N GLY A 119 -5.25 -24.05 -4.62
CA GLY A 119 -4.59 -22.77 -4.92
C GLY A 119 -3.17 -22.76 -4.35
N ARG A 120 -2.18 -22.37 -5.15
CA ARG A 120 -0.78 -22.29 -4.70
C ARG A 120 -0.49 -20.86 -4.25
N ALA A 121 -0.45 -20.64 -2.94
CA ALA A 121 0.02 -19.39 -2.35
C ALA A 121 1.54 -19.45 -2.13
N ARG A 122 2.27 -18.40 -2.50
CA ARG A 122 3.70 -18.24 -2.25
C ARG A 122 3.93 -17.09 -1.27
N SER A 123 4.67 -17.36 -0.20
CA SER A 123 5.17 -16.35 0.73
C SER A 123 6.40 -15.65 0.15
N ILE A 124 6.44 -14.33 0.25
CA ILE A 124 7.48 -13.44 -0.28
C ILE A 124 7.81 -12.41 0.80
N SER A 125 9.09 -12.16 1.05
CA SER A 125 9.50 -11.13 2.00
C SER A 125 9.11 -9.73 1.49
N PRO A 126 8.60 -8.83 2.35
CA PRO A 126 8.32 -7.45 1.95
C PRO A 126 9.64 -6.69 1.65
N PRO A 127 9.59 -5.55 0.95
CA PRO A 127 10.74 -4.66 0.77
C PRO A 127 11.23 -4.14 2.12
N SER A 128 12.55 -3.98 2.26
CA SER A 128 13.17 -3.43 3.48
C SER A 128 12.78 -1.98 3.78
N THR A 129 12.17 -1.28 2.82
CA THR A 129 11.70 0.10 2.95
C THR A 129 10.27 0.20 3.50
N ALA A 130 9.59 -0.92 3.74
CA ALA A 130 8.31 -0.94 4.44
C ALA A 130 8.53 -0.32 5.84
N SER A 131 8.08 0.92 6.03
CA SER A 131 8.20 1.57 7.33
C SER A 131 7.27 0.86 8.31
N PRO A 132 7.65 0.64 9.58
CA PRO A 132 6.76 0.07 10.59
C PRO A 132 5.64 1.06 10.96
N GLY A 133 4.76 1.39 10.02
CA GLY A 133 3.55 2.18 10.19
C GLY A 133 2.41 1.22 10.48
N GLY A 134 2.06 1.15 11.76
CA GLY A 134 1.22 0.11 12.34
C GLY A 134 -0.23 0.08 11.84
N TRP A 135 -0.66 -1.12 11.45
CA TRP A 135 -2.04 -1.55 11.62
C TRP A 135 -2.17 -2.16 13.03
N TYR A 136 -2.57 -1.35 14.02
CA TYR A 136 -2.97 -1.88 15.34
C TYR A 136 -4.30 -2.64 15.21
N GLY A 137 -4.23 -3.89 14.78
CA GLY A 137 -5.25 -4.89 15.08
C GLY A 137 -4.84 -5.63 16.35
N ARG A 138 -5.22 -5.13 17.53
CA ARG A 138 -5.15 -5.92 18.76
C ARG A 138 -6.00 -7.18 18.58
N ARG A 139 -5.37 -8.35 18.59
CA ARG A 139 -6.06 -9.57 19.01
C ARG A 139 -6.06 -9.59 20.53
N ALA A 140 -7.25 -9.71 21.11
CA ALA A 140 -7.46 -10.20 22.46
C ALA A 140 -7.02 -11.66 22.55
#